data_AF-A0A7C0W226-F1
#
_entry.id   AF-A0A7C0W226-F1
#
_cell.length_a   1.000
_cell.length_b   1.000
_cell.length_c   1.000
_cell.angle_alpha   90.00
_cell.angle_beta   90.00
_cell.angle_gamma   90.00
#
_symmetry.space_group_name_H-M   'P 1'
#
loop_
_entity.id
_entity.type
_entity.pdbx_description
1 polymer ?
#
loop_
_entity_poly.entity_id
_entity_poly.type
_entity_poly.pdbx_seq_one_letter_code
_entity_poly.pdbx_strand_id
1 'polypeptide(L)' 'MNEIVKATIFLTDINDFEIVNSIYSKYFSGDFPARAAIGVNGLAKNA' A
#
# COMPACT_ATOMS: atom_id res chain seq x y z
N MET A 1 -4.28 -13.62 -2.94
CA MET A 1 -3.18 -12.68 -3.21
C MET A 1 -1.85 -13.31 -2.80
N ASN A 2 -1.70 -14.63 -3.02
CA ASN A 2 -0.84 -15.48 -2.18
C ASN A 2 0.53 -15.75 -2.81
N GLU A 3 0.77 -15.24 -4.02
CA GLU A 3 2.05 -15.34 -4.72
C GLU A 3 2.81 -14.00 -4.72
N ILE A 4 2.23 -12.95 -4.13
CA ILE A 4 2.89 -11.65 -4.02
C ILE A 4 3.88 -11.71 -2.86
N VAL A 5 5.15 -11.48 -3.16
CA VAL A 5 6.24 -11.49 -2.17
C VAL A 5 6.69 -10.09 -1.75
N LYS A 6 6.38 -9.06 -2.54
CA LYS A 6 6.73 -7.66 -2.28
C LYS A 6 5.65 -6.70 -2.79
N ALA A 7 5.32 -5.69 -1.98
CA ALA A 7 4.45 -4.58 -2.35
C ALA A 7 5.14 -3.24 -2.06
N THR A 8 4.98 -2.27 -2.96
CA THR A 8 5.42 -0.88 -2.75
C THR A 8 4.22 0.03 -2.97
N ILE A 9 3.89 0.82 -1.95
CA ILE A 9 2.73 1.69 -1.91
C ILE A 9 3.23 3.13 -1.96
N PHE A 10 2.72 3.91 -2.91
CA PHE A 10 2.99 5.33 -3.02
C PHE A 10 1.72 6.10 -2.66
N LEU A 11 1.85 7.06 -1.76
CA LEU A 11 0.75 7.88 -1.24
C LEU A 11 1.05 9.35 -1.51
N THR A 12 0.09 10.08 -2.07
CA THR A 12 0.21 11.54 -2.22
C THR A 12 -0.03 12.26 -0.90
N ASP A 13 -0.87 11.70 -0.03
CA ASP A 13 -1.03 12.09 1.38
C ASP A 13 -0.68 10.92 2.31
N ILE A 14 0.29 11.13 3.20
CA ILE A 14 0.71 10.12 4.16
C ILE A 14 -0.32 9.90 5.29
N ASN A 15 -1.23 10.86 5.51
CA ASN A 15 -2.29 10.73 6.51
C ASN A 15 -3.28 9.61 6.15
N ASP A 16 -3.36 9.21 4.88
CA ASP A 16 -4.20 8.11 4.41
C ASP A 16 -3.62 6.72 4.73
N PHE A 17 -2.45 6.64 5.35
CA PHE A 17 -1.76 5.38 5.63
C PHE A 17 -2.63 4.39 6.43
N GLU A 18 -3.36 4.85 7.44
CA GLU A 18 -4.25 3.99 8.25
C GLU A 18 -5.40 3.41 7.43
N ILE A 19 -5.96 4.21 6.53
CA ILE A 19 -7.04 3.79 5.62
C ILE A 19 -6.51 2.70 4.68
N VAL A 20 -5.36 2.95 4.05
CA VAL A 20 -4.72 1.98 3.16
C VAL A 20 -4.33 0.70 3.90
N ASN A 21 -3.85 0.79 5.14
CA ASN A 21 -3.49 -0.37 5.94
C ASN A 21 -4.72 -1.25 6.26
N SER A 22 -5.85 -0.62 6.60
CA SER A 22 -7.13 -1.32 6.85
C SER A 22 -7.69 -2.00 5.60
N ILE A 23 -7.50 -1.40 4.42
CA ILE A 23 -7.92 -2.01 3.15
C ILE A 23 -6.95 -3.14 2.77
N TYR A 24 -5.64 -2.89 2.85
CA TYR A 24 -4.59 -3.84 2.53
C TYR A 24 -4.74 -5.16 3.29
N SER A 25 -5.05 -5.10 4.60
CA SER A 25 -5.24 -6.29 5.43
C SER A 25 -6.46 -7.14 5.05
N LYS A 26 -7.44 -6.59 4.32
CA LYS A 26 -8.59 -7.37 3.81
C LYS A 26 -8.24 -8.22 2.60
N TYR A 27 -7.21 -7.83 1.86
CA TYR A 27 -6.81 -8.49 0.61
C TYR A 27 -5.72 -9.54 0.79
N PHE A 28 -4.91 -9.41 1.84
CA PHE A 28 -3.87 -10.37 2.21
C PHE A 28 -4.26 -11.10 3.49
N SER A 29 -4.19 -12.42 3.48
CA SER A 29 -4.43 -13.28 4.65
C SER A 29 -3.29 -14.29 4.79
N GLY A 30 -2.88 -14.57 6.03
CA GLY A 30 -1.72 -15.41 6.30
C GLY A 30 -0.42 -14.62 6.20
N ASP A 31 0.50 -15.05 5.32
CA ASP A 31 1.80 -14.41 5.14
C ASP A 31 1.69 -13.15 4.28
N PHE A 32 2.02 -12.01 4.87
CA PHE A 32 2.01 -10.73 4.19
C PHE A 32 3.29 -10.54 3.36
N PRO A 33 3.21 -9.93 2.16
CA PRO A 33 4.41 -9.59 1.41
C PRO A 33 5.24 -8.54 2.13
N ALA A 34 6.54 -8.50 1.81
CA ALA A 34 7.42 -7.41 2.24
C ALA A 34 6.87 -6.07 1.71
N ARG A 35 6.67 -5.08 2.59
CA ARG A 35 5.99 -3.81 2.26
C ARG A 35 6.90 -2.60 2.47
N ALA A 36 6.86 -1.67 1.50
CA ALA A 36 7.32 -0.30 1.66
C ALA A 36 6.17 0.67 1.36
N ALA A 37 5.98 1.69 2.19
CA ALA A 37 5.01 2.77 1.98
C ALA A 37 5.75 4.11 1.96
N ILE A 38 5.52 4.92 0.93
CA ILE A 38 6.31 6.13 0.64
C ILE A 38 5.37 7.28 0.28
N GLY A 39 5.57 8.43 0.93
CA GLY A 39 4.93 9.69 0.55
C GLY A 39 5.59 10.28 -0.70
N VAL A 40 4.78 10.64 -1.70
CA VAL A 40 5.23 11.24 -2.96
C VAL A 40 4.47 12.53 -3.25
N ASN A 41 5.09 13.44 -4.00
CA ASN A 41 4.45 14.73 -4.31
C ASN A 41 3.30 14.63 -5.32
N GLY A 42 3.14 13.49 -5.99
CA GLY A 42 2.11 13.28 -7.00
C GLY A 42 2.24 11.93 -7.69
N LEU A 43 1.12 11.45 -8.23
CA LEU A 43 1.06 10.24 -9.06
C LEU A 43 0.58 10.58 -10.47
N ALA A 44 0.86 9.67 -11.40
CA ALA A 44 0.36 9.79 -12.77
C ALA A 44 -1.17 9.91 -12.77
N LYS A 45 -1.70 10.79 -13.62
CA LYS A 45 -3.13 11.15 -13.70
C LYS A 45 -3.68 11.90 -12.47
N ASN A 46 -2.83 12.46 -11.61
CA ASN A 46 -3.22 13.13 -10.35
C ASN A 46 -4.02 12.20 -9.44
N ALA A 47 -3.63 10.92 -9.42
CA ALA A 47 -4.14 9.95 -8.45
C ALA A 47 -3.63 10.25 -7.04
#